data_AF-M1ES23-F1
#
_entry.id   AF-M1ES23-F1
#
_cell.length_a   1.000
_cell.length_b   1.000
_cell.length_c   1.000
_cell.angle_alpha   90.00
_cell.angle_beta   90.00
_cell.angle_gamma   90.00
#
_symmetry.space_group_name_H-M   'P 1'
#
loop_
_entity.id
_entity.type
_entity.pdbx_description
1 polymer ?
#
loop_
_entity_poly.entity_id
_entity_poly.type
_entity_poly.pdbx_seq_one_letter_code
_entity_poly.pdbx_strand_id
1 'polypeptide(L)'
;HISVDWSPRKAVKKTADEFPCLPKQVAWTLATSKVFMYPELLPVCSLKAKNPQDKIFFTKAEDNLLALGLKHFEGTKFPKLLISKYLLTCKTAHQLTVRIKNLNMNRAPDNII
;
A
#
# COMPACT_ATOMS: atom_id res chain seq x y z
N HIS A 1 31.08 35.20 20.21
CA HIS A 1 31.43 33.82 19.86
C HIS A 1 30.41 32.90 20.51
N ILE A 2 29.45 32.34 19.75
CA ILE A 2 28.34 31.55 20.29
C ILE A 2 28.83 30.12 20.46
N SER A 3 28.90 29.63 21.70
CA SER A 3 29.26 28.24 22.00
C SER A 3 28.07 27.34 21.64
N VAL A 4 28.15 26.65 20.50
CA VAL A 4 27.16 25.65 20.10
C VAL A 4 27.47 24.37 20.85
N ASP A 5 26.64 24.05 21.85
CA ASP A 5 26.68 22.79 22.58
C ASP A 5 26.28 21.64 21.64
N TRP A 6 27.26 20.80 21.30
CA TRP A 6 27.10 19.58 20.50
C TRP A 6 26.74 18.35 21.36
N SER A 7 26.15 18.55 22.54
CA SER A 7 25.67 17.44 23.35
C SER A 7 24.56 16.67 22.64
N PRO A 8 24.65 15.33 22.50
CA PRO A 8 23.57 14.52 21.94
C PRO A 8 22.33 14.71 22.81
N ARG A 9 21.32 15.42 22.28
CA ARG A 9 20.03 15.53 22.96
C ARG A 9 19.52 14.11 23.16
N LYS A 10 19.25 13.75 24.42
CA LYS A 10 18.71 12.44 24.80
C LYS A 10 17.50 12.14 23.93
N ALA A 11 17.67 11.26 22.95
CA ALA A 11 16.57 10.78 22.14
C ALA A 11 15.58 10.10 23.09
N VAL A 12 14.35 10.61 23.11
CA VAL A 12 13.22 9.87 23.67
C VAL A 12 13.28 8.48 23.05
N LYS A 13 13.47 7.45 23.88
CA LYS A 13 13.47 6.05 23.48
C LYS A 13 12.06 5.70 23.00
N LYS A 14 11.72 6.10 21.77
CA LYS A 14 10.64 5.49 21.03
C LYS A 14 11.09 4.06 20.80
N THR A 15 10.41 3.13 21.46
CA THR A 15 10.59 1.70 21.27
C THR A 15 10.61 1.43 19.77
N ALA A 16 11.74 0.92 19.26
CA ALA A 16 11.92 0.58 17.85
C ALA A 16 11.02 -0.58 17.36
N ASP A 17 10.01 -0.91 18.16
CA ASP A 17 9.11 -2.06 18.05
C ASP A 17 7.83 -1.73 17.25
N GLU A 18 7.66 -0.47 16.83
CA GLU A 18 6.44 -0.02 16.15
C GLU A 18 6.51 -0.10 14.61
N PHE A 19 7.66 -0.53 14.07
CA PHE A 19 7.82 -0.75 12.63
C PHE A 19 7.91 -2.25 12.36
N PRO A 20 7.11 -2.79 11.42
CA PRO A 20 7.30 -4.17 10.97
C PRO A 20 8.74 -4.33 10.53
N CYS A 21 9.52 -5.08 11.29
CA CYS A 21 10.93 -5.28 10.97
C CYS A 21 10.99 -6.05 9.64
N LEU A 22 11.70 -5.48 8.68
CA LEU A 22 11.95 -6.15 7.41
C LEU A 22 12.59 -7.51 7.71
N PRO A 23 12.19 -8.60 7.02
CA PRO A 23 12.81 -9.91 7.22
C PRO A 23 14.32 -9.80 7.14
N LYS A 24 15.06 -10.50 8.01
CA LYS A 24 16.52 -10.37 8.17
C LYS A 24 17.28 -10.41 6.84
N GLN A 25 16.88 -11.30 5.94
CA GLN A 25 17.46 -11.43 4.61
C GLN A 25 17.23 -10.18 3.74
N VAL A 26 16.00 -9.64 3.73
CA VAL A 26 15.64 -8.44 2.98
C VAL A 26 16.38 -7.22 3.53
N ALA A 27 16.44 -7.07 4.86
CA ALA A 27 17.19 -6.00 5.50
C ALA A 27 18.68 -6.04 5.13
N TRP A 28 19.29 -7.23 5.14
CA TRP A 28 20.68 -7.43 4.73
C TRP A 28 20.91 -7.08 3.26
N THR A 29 20.01 -7.52 2.37
CA THR A 29 20.08 -7.19 0.94
C THR A 29 19.99 -5.68 0.72
N LEU A 30 19.06 -4.99 1.38
CA LEU A 30 18.93 -3.53 1.26
C LEU A 30 20.17 -2.80 1.80
N ALA A 31 20.75 -3.28 2.91
CA ALA A 31 21.91 -2.65 3.54
C ALA A 31 23.22 -2.87 2.76
N THR A 32 23.34 -3.97 2.00
CA THR A 32 24.60 -4.36 1.34
C THR A 32 24.60 -4.16 -0.17
N SER A 33 23.43 -4.05 -0.81
CA SER A 33 23.35 -3.85 -2.25
C SER A 33 23.66 -2.41 -2.63
N LYS A 34 24.60 -2.25 -3.58
CA LYS A 34 25.02 -0.94 -4.11
C LYS A 34 23.92 -0.20 -4.84
N VAL A 35 22.90 -0.90 -5.34
CA VAL A 35 21.78 -0.28 -6.07
C VAL A 35 20.96 0.63 -5.15
N PHE A 36 20.78 0.22 -3.88
CA PHE A 36 20.01 1.01 -2.93
C PHE A 36 20.79 2.21 -2.34
N MET A 37 22.05 2.40 -2.73
CA MET A 37 22.81 3.62 -2.37
C MET A 37 22.49 4.81 -3.28
N TYR A 38 21.91 4.55 -4.47
CA TYR A 38 21.67 5.56 -5.50
C TYR A 38 20.18 5.96 -5.52
N PRO A 39 19.82 7.18 -5.09
CA PRO A 39 18.44 7.64 -5.01
C PRO A 39 17.67 7.52 -6.33
N GLU A 40 18.34 7.73 -7.45
CA GLU A 40 17.78 7.63 -8.80
C GLU A 40 17.40 6.19 -9.21
N LEU A 41 17.98 5.18 -8.55
CA LEU A 41 17.66 3.77 -8.76
C LEU A 41 16.66 3.24 -7.73
N LEU A 42 16.35 4.04 -6.71
CA LEU A 42 15.36 3.65 -5.70
C LEU A 42 13.95 3.74 -6.26
N PRO A 43 13.04 2.87 -5.80
CA PRO A 43 11.62 3.06 -6.06
C PRO A 43 11.17 4.45 -5.59
N VAL A 44 10.49 5.19 -6.47
CA VAL A 44 9.93 6.51 -6.15
C VAL A 44 8.85 6.41 -5.05
N CYS A 45 8.23 5.24 -4.91
CA CYS A 45 7.28 4.93 -3.85
C CYS A 45 7.96 4.18 -2.69
N SER A 46 7.72 4.63 -1.46
CA SER A 46 8.22 3.92 -0.28
C SER A 46 7.63 2.51 -0.19
N LEU A 47 8.46 1.55 0.21
CA LEU A 47 8.02 0.22 0.66
C LEU A 47 7.30 0.37 2.02
N LYS A 48 6.06 0.86 2.00
CA LYS A 48 5.27 0.99 3.22
C LYS A 48 4.82 -0.40 3.65
N ALA A 49 5.30 -0.84 4.80
CA ALA A 49 4.77 -2.03 5.44
C ALA A 49 3.28 -1.79 5.74
N LYS A 50 2.41 -2.73 5.36
CA LYS A 50 0.97 -2.62 5.68
C LYS A 50 0.82 -2.74 7.19
N ASN A 51 0.41 -1.66 7.84
CA ASN A 51 0.08 -1.72 9.26
C ASN A 51 -1.27 -2.45 9.41
N PRO A 52 -1.43 -3.35 10.39
CA PRO A 52 -2.70 -4.04 10.64
C PRO A 52 -3.90 -3.10 10.86
N GLN A 53 -3.64 -1.84 11.23
CA GLN A 53 -4.66 -0.82 11.49
C GLN A 53 -4.95 0.14 10.31
N ASP A 54 -4.26 0.00 9.17
CA ASP A 54 -4.56 0.85 8.02
C ASP A 54 -6.00 0.54 7.52
N LYS A 55 -6.92 1.50 7.71
CA LYS A 55 -8.29 1.41 7.19
C LYS A 55 -8.23 1.13 5.69
N ILE A 56 -8.99 0.14 5.24
CA ILE A 56 -9.05 -0.25 3.83
C ILE A 56 -9.76 0.86 3.04
N PHE A 57 -8.98 1.67 2.33
CA PHE A 57 -9.48 2.70 1.43
C PHE A 57 -9.33 2.28 -0.04
N PHE A 58 -10.23 2.76 -0.89
CA PHE A 58 -10.16 2.61 -2.33
C PHE A 58 -9.82 3.95 -2.96
N THR A 59 -8.68 4.00 -3.63
CA THR A 59 -8.31 5.18 -4.42
C THR A 59 -9.11 5.23 -5.72
N LYS A 60 -9.23 6.41 -6.34
CA LYS A 60 -9.90 6.56 -7.64
C LYS A 60 -9.30 5.66 -8.72
N ALA A 61 -7.98 5.48 -8.71
CA ALA A 61 -7.29 4.57 -9.64
C ALA A 61 -7.69 3.09 -9.39
N GLU A 62 -7.80 2.69 -8.13
CA GLU A 62 -8.26 1.33 -7.79
C GLU A 62 -9.73 1.11 -8.18
N ASP A 63 -10.60 2.11 -8.05
CA ASP A 63 -11.99 2.02 -8.54
C ASP A 63 -12.06 1.91 -10.07
N ASN A 64 -11.20 2.65 -10.80
CA ASN A 64 -11.10 2.51 -12.25
C ASN A 64 -10.60 1.10 -12.66
N LEU A 65 -9.61 0.56 -11.96
CA LEU A 65 -9.13 -0.81 -12.17
C LEU A 65 -10.21 -1.85 -11.84
N LEU A 66 -11.02 -1.60 -10.82
CA LEU A 66 -12.15 -2.45 -10.47
C LEU A 66 -13.20 -2.47 -11.58
N ALA A 67 -13.58 -1.30 -12.11
CA ALA A 67 -14.51 -1.19 -13.24
C ALA A 67 -13.97 -1.89 -14.50
N LEU A 68 -12.72 -1.63 -14.85
CA LEU A 68 -12.05 -2.28 -15.99
C LEU A 68 -12.00 -3.80 -15.82
N GLY A 69 -11.63 -4.28 -14.62
CA GLY A 69 -11.56 -5.69 -14.30
C GLY A 69 -12.92 -6.38 -14.37
N LEU A 70 -13.98 -5.75 -13.88
CA LEU A 70 -15.34 -6.29 -13.97
C LEU A 70 -15.76 -6.51 -15.42
N LYS A 71 -15.49 -5.53 -16.31
CA LYS A 71 -15.74 -5.66 -17.75
C LYS A 71 -14.90 -6.76 -18.40
N HIS A 72 -13.62 -6.87 -18.04
CA HIS A 72 -12.72 -7.85 -18.66
C HIS A 72 -13.02 -9.30 -18.23
N PHE A 73 -13.49 -9.50 -17.00
CA PHE A 73 -13.72 -10.83 -16.42
C PHE A 73 -15.20 -11.27 -16.38
N GLU A 74 -16.11 -10.55 -17.05
CA GLU A 74 -17.56 -10.75 -16.99
C GLU A 74 -18.00 -12.21 -17.29
N GLY A 75 -17.29 -12.92 -18.18
CA GLY A 75 -17.56 -14.32 -18.53
C GLY A 75 -16.87 -15.38 -17.67
N THR A 76 -16.18 -15.00 -16.60
CA THR A 76 -15.41 -15.93 -15.75
C THR A 76 -16.22 -16.40 -14.54
N LYS A 77 -15.87 -17.56 -13.99
CA LYS A 77 -16.54 -18.11 -12.78
C LYS A 77 -16.30 -17.25 -11.53
N PHE A 78 -15.16 -16.56 -11.43
CA PHE A 78 -14.74 -15.84 -10.22
C PHE A 78 -14.09 -14.48 -10.52
N PRO A 79 -14.81 -13.54 -11.14
CA PRO A 79 -14.25 -12.26 -11.60
C PRO A 79 -13.59 -11.49 -10.45
N LYS A 80 -14.24 -11.43 -9.28
CA LYS A 80 -13.72 -10.71 -8.10
C LYS A 80 -12.43 -11.32 -7.56
N LEU A 81 -12.27 -12.64 -7.65
CA LEU A 81 -11.04 -13.31 -7.23
C LEU A 81 -9.90 -13.01 -8.21
N LEU A 82 -10.19 -12.99 -9.51
CA LEU A 82 -9.22 -12.64 -10.54
C LEU A 82 -8.77 -11.18 -10.42
N ILE A 83 -9.70 -10.26 -10.17
CA ILE A 83 -9.39 -8.84 -9.93
C ILE A 83 -8.50 -8.69 -8.68
N SER A 84 -8.87 -9.34 -7.57
CA SER A 84 -8.08 -9.34 -6.34
C SER A 84 -6.68 -9.92 -6.56
N LYS A 85 -6.54 -10.96 -7.38
CA LYS A 85 -5.26 -11.62 -7.63
C LYS A 85 -4.34 -10.86 -8.59
N TYR A 86 -4.89 -10.24 -9.63
CA TYR A 86 -4.07 -9.72 -10.74
C TYR A 86 -4.07 -8.19 -10.85
N LEU A 87 -5.11 -7.50 -10.39
CA LEU A 87 -5.22 -6.04 -10.49
C LEU A 87 -5.07 -5.34 -9.15
N LEU A 88 -5.74 -5.87 -8.12
CA LEU A 88 -5.83 -5.29 -6.78
C LEU A 88 -5.29 -6.26 -5.75
N THR A 89 -4.02 -6.66 -5.88
CA THR A 89 -3.31 -7.61 -5.00
C THR A 89 -3.40 -7.27 -3.52
N CYS A 90 -3.66 -6.00 -3.21
CA CYS A 90 -3.78 -5.49 -1.86
C CYS A 90 -5.20 -5.54 -1.27
N LYS A 91 -6.20 -5.96 -2.06
CA LYS A 91 -7.61 -5.99 -1.67
C LYS A 91 -8.17 -7.39 -1.81
N THR A 92 -8.95 -7.84 -0.84
CA THR A 92 -9.59 -9.17 -0.89
C THR A 92 -10.88 -9.15 -1.71
N ALA A 93 -11.28 -10.30 -2.25
CA ALA A 93 -12.54 -10.42 -2.99
C ALA A 93 -13.78 -9.98 -2.18
N HIS A 94 -13.73 -10.13 -0.84
CA HIS A 94 -14.77 -9.63 0.06
C HIS A 94 -14.79 -8.09 0.09
N GLN A 95 -13.63 -7.44 0.25
CA GLN A 95 -13.51 -5.98 0.21
C GLN A 95 -13.99 -5.41 -1.13
N LEU A 96 -13.65 -6.06 -2.24
CA LEU A 96 -14.16 -5.68 -3.56
C LEU A 96 -15.69 -5.80 -3.62
N THR A 97 -16.27 -6.86 -3.07
CA THR A 97 -17.73 -7.04 -3.05
C THR A 97 -18.42 -5.90 -2.27
N VAL A 98 -17.89 -5.54 -1.10
CA VAL A 98 -18.42 -4.44 -0.30
C VAL A 98 -18.29 -3.11 -1.06
N ARG A 99 -17.14 -2.86 -1.71
CA ARG A 99 -16.93 -1.64 -2.50
C ARG A 99 -17.89 -1.53 -3.67
N ILE A 100 -18.06 -2.59 -4.46
CA ILE A 100 -19.01 -2.63 -5.59
C ILE A 100 -20.42 -2.34 -5.10
N LYS A 101 -20.85 -2.99 -4.00
CA LYS A 101 -22.17 -2.74 -3.42
C LYS A 101 -22.36 -1.27 -3.05
N ASN A 102 -21.35 -0.66 -2.41
CA ASN A 102 -21.40 0.73 -1.98
C ASN A 102 -21.42 1.72 -3.16
N LEU A 103 -20.68 1.44 -4.23
CA LEU A 103 -20.66 2.27 -5.45
C LEU A 103 -21.99 2.18 -6.21
N ASN A 104 -22.64 1.01 -6.22
CA ASN A 104 -23.94 0.83 -6.86
C ASN A 104 -25.11 1.40 -6.03
N MET A 105 -24.89 1.91 -4.82
CA MET A 105 -25.95 2.60 -4.09
C MET A 105 -26.13 4.00 -4.67
N ASN A 106 -27.39 4.38 -4.96
CA ASN A 106 -27.82 5.67 -5.57
C ASN A 106 -27.42 6.96 -4.82
N ARG A 107 -26.50 6.88 -3.84
CA ARG A 107 -26.03 7.97 -2.99
C ARG A 107 -24.57 8.36 -3.25
N ALA A 108 -23.87 7.65 -4.14
CA ALA A 108 -22.52 8.00 -4.54
C ALA A 108 -22.57 9.16 -5.56
N PRO A 109 -21.90 10.29 -5.31
CA PRO A 109 -22.08 11.51 -6.10
C PRO A 109 -21.50 11.44 -7.53
N ASP A 110 -20.70 10.43 -7.86
CA ASP A 110 -20.10 10.25 -9.19
C ASP A 110 -19.99 8.74 -9.54
N ASN A 111 -21.03 8.16 -10.13
CA ASN A 111 -21.01 6.77 -10.57
C ASN A 111 -20.36 6.64 -11.95
N ILE A 112 -19.17 6.02 -12.00
CA ILE A 112 -18.43 5.65 -13.23
C ILE A 112 -18.67 4.16 -13.59
N ILE A 113 -19.43 3.43 -12.77
CA ILE A 113 -19.70 1.98 -12.95
C ILE A 113 -20.99 1.77 -13.74
#